data_AF-A0A8X6MQT2-F1
#
_entry.id   AF-A0A8X6MQT2-F1
#
_cell.length_a   1.000
_cell.length_b   1.000
_cell.length_c   1.000
_cell.angle_alpha   90.00
_cell.angle_beta   90.00
_cell.angle_gamma   90.00
#
_symmetry.space_group_name_H-M   'P 1'
#
loop_
_entity.id
_entity.type
_entity.pdbx_description
1 polymer ?
#
loop_
_entity_poly.entity_id
_entity_poly.type
_entity_poly.pdbx_seq_one_letter_code
_entity_poly.pdbx_strand_id
1 'polypeptide(L)'
;IKLYIALAPVTTVGYMTSGIRYLAPYVTDLDFLFHILGVSEFLPSTPVMRFLSELLCDTKAKFICEDIIFLFAGTDYSQLNTTRLGVYVSHTPAGASTQSIIHYAQMVNAKVFQKYDFGKKGNLLHYNQ
;
A
#
# COMPACT_ATOMS: atom_id res chain seq x y z
N ILE A 1 -1.75 -17.67 -22.29
CA ILE A 1 -1.32 -16.25 -22.45
C ILE A 1 -0.30 -16.22 -23.57
N LYS A 2 -0.46 -15.35 -24.59
CA LYS A 2 0.48 -15.24 -25.72
C LYS A 2 1.65 -14.28 -25.44
N LEU A 3 1.42 -13.25 -24.62
CA LEU A 3 2.44 -12.31 -24.13
C LEU A 3 1.98 -11.75 -22.78
N TYR A 4 2.91 -11.66 -21.82
CA TYR A 4 2.70 -10.96 -20.54
C TYR A 4 3.72 -9.83 -20.43
N ILE A 5 3.26 -8.59 -20.47
CA ILE A 5 4.10 -7.39 -20.29
C ILE A 5 3.91 -6.94 -18.83
N ALA A 6 4.97 -7.08 -18.03
CA ALA A 6 4.96 -6.68 -16.63
C ALA A 6 5.77 -5.38 -16.46
N LEU A 7 5.07 -4.26 -16.24
CA LEU A 7 5.69 -2.98 -15.90
C LEU A 7 5.87 -2.92 -14.38
N ALA A 8 7.10 -2.70 -13.92
CA ALA A 8 7.48 -2.79 -12.50
C ALA A 8 7.02 -4.12 -11.84
N PRO A 9 7.50 -5.29 -12.32
CA PRO A 9 7.06 -6.58 -11.79
C PRO A 9 7.41 -6.73 -10.31
N VAL A 10 6.43 -7.16 -9.51
CA VAL A 10 6.61 -7.47 -8.09
C VAL A 10 6.35 -8.95 -7.87
N THR A 11 7.40 -9.70 -7.50
CA THR A 11 7.28 -11.10 -7.07
C THR A 11 7.51 -11.21 -5.56
N THR A 12 8.54 -10.53 -5.04
CA THR A 12 8.77 -10.37 -3.61
C THR A 12 9.08 -8.91 -3.30
N VAL A 13 8.74 -8.50 -2.08
CA VAL A 13 9.02 -7.15 -1.54
C VAL A 13 10.02 -7.19 -0.38
N GLY A 14 10.72 -8.32 -0.20
CA GLY A 14 11.71 -8.53 0.89
C GLY A 14 12.82 -7.46 1.01
N TYR A 15 13.07 -6.72 -0.07
CA TYR A 15 14.13 -5.71 -0.15
C TYR A 15 13.60 -4.30 -0.50
N MET A 16 12.29 -4.09 -0.45
CA MET A 16 11.71 -2.80 -0.78
C MET A 16 12.21 -1.69 0.17
N THR A 17 12.22 -0.46 -0.31
CA THR A 17 12.59 0.73 0.47
C THR A 17 11.40 1.66 0.73
N SER A 18 10.28 1.47 0.03
CA SER A 18 9.07 2.29 0.18
C SER A 18 8.42 2.12 1.57
N GLY A 19 7.56 3.07 1.94
CA GLY A 19 7.06 3.25 3.31
C GLY A 19 6.35 2.04 3.93
N ILE A 20 5.74 1.17 3.12
CA ILE A 20 5.06 -0.06 3.58
C ILE A 20 6.01 -0.94 4.40
N ARG A 21 7.32 -0.94 4.11
CA ARG A 21 8.32 -1.69 4.86
C ARG A 21 8.32 -1.37 6.36
N TYR A 22 8.00 -0.14 6.76
CA TYR A 22 7.99 0.23 8.17
C TYR A 22 6.86 -0.42 8.97
N LEU A 23 5.85 -0.99 8.30
CA LEU A 23 4.78 -1.77 8.94
C LEU A 23 5.22 -3.22 9.24
N ALA A 24 6.26 -3.72 8.57
CA ALA A 24 6.69 -5.11 8.66
C ALA A 24 7.01 -5.60 10.09
N PRO A 25 7.71 -4.83 10.94
CA PRO A 25 7.96 -5.24 12.32
C PRO A 25 6.69 -5.41 13.18
N TYR A 26 5.58 -4.80 12.78
CA TYR A 26 4.33 -4.71 13.57
C TYR A 26 3.18 -5.53 12.97
N VAL A 27 3.47 -6.46 12.05
CA VAL A 27 2.46 -7.27 11.34
C VAL A 27 1.42 -7.88 12.29
N THR A 28 1.86 -8.52 13.37
CA THR A 28 0.96 -9.19 14.31
C THR A 28 0.09 -8.21 15.08
N ASP A 29 0.67 -7.10 15.53
CA ASP A 29 -0.06 -6.05 16.27
C ASP A 29 -1.08 -5.35 15.38
N LEU A 30 -0.70 -5.05 14.13
CA LEU A 30 -1.56 -4.39 13.16
C LEU A 30 -2.71 -5.30 12.70
N ASP A 31 -2.45 -6.58 12.43
CA ASP A 31 -3.50 -7.54 12.05
C ASP A 31 -4.53 -7.68 13.19
N PHE A 32 -4.05 -7.82 14.42
CA PHE A 32 -4.91 -7.84 15.61
C PHE A 32 -5.71 -6.55 15.77
N LEU A 33 -5.07 -5.39 15.62
CA LEU A 33 -5.71 -4.08 15.75
C LEU A 33 -6.78 -3.87 14.68
N PHE A 34 -6.50 -4.21 13.42
CA PHE A 34 -7.48 -4.10 12.34
C PHE A 34 -8.68 -5.02 12.57
N HIS A 35 -8.42 -6.25 13.07
CA HIS A 35 -9.49 -7.19 13.40
C HIS A 35 -10.39 -6.67 14.54
N ILE A 36 -9.82 -6.18 15.64
CA ILE A 36 -10.60 -5.74 16.81
C ILE A 36 -11.36 -4.42 16.55
N LEU A 37 -10.77 -3.52 15.75
CA LEU A 37 -11.42 -2.26 15.36
C LEU A 37 -12.40 -2.45 14.19
N GLY A 38 -12.46 -3.63 13.58
CA GLY A 38 -13.30 -3.89 12.42
C GLY A 38 -12.90 -3.11 11.17
N VAL A 39 -11.63 -2.70 11.06
CA VAL A 39 -11.11 -1.95 9.92
C VAL A 39 -10.68 -2.92 8.84
N SER A 40 -11.51 -3.06 7.80
CA SER A 40 -11.25 -3.95 6.67
C SER A 40 -10.60 -3.25 5.48
N GLU A 41 -10.66 -1.92 5.41
CA GLU A 41 -10.18 -1.12 4.29
C GLU A 41 -9.02 -0.21 4.72
N PHE A 42 -7.95 -0.23 3.92
CA PHE A 42 -6.76 0.59 4.06
C PHE A 42 -6.77 1.72 3.02
N LEU A 43 -6.65 2.96 3.50
CA LEU A 43 -6.64 4.19 2.71
C LEU A 43 -7.80 4.28 1.67
N PRO A 44 -9.07 4.23 2.12
CA PRO A 44 -10.23 4.39 1.26
C PRO A 44 -10.24 5.75 0.54
N SER A 45 -10.72 5.78 -0.71
CA SER A 45 -10.99 7.02 -1.44
C SER A 45 -12.33 7.62 -0.97
N THR A 46 -12.29 8.38 0.13
CA THR A 46 -13.48 9.06 0.66
C THR A 46 -13.65 10.47 0.07
N PRO A 47 -14.87 11.05 0.09
CA PRO A 47 -15.08 12.44 -0.32
C PRO A 47 -14.19 13.44 0.45
N VAL A 48 -13.90 13.16 1.72
CA VAL A 48 -12.99 13.98 2.54
C VAL A 48 -11.57 13.92 2.00
N MET A 49 -11.06 12.74 1.66
CA MET A 49 -9.73 12.59 1.05
C MET A 49 -9.64 13.34 -0.28
N ARG A 50 -10.69 13.26 -1.12
CA ARG A 50 -10.77 14.00 -2.39
C ARG A 50 -10.73 15.51 -2.20
N PHE A 51 -11.53 16.02 -1.27
CA PHE A 51 -11.53 17.43 -0.91
C PHE A 51 -10.16 17.91 -0.42
N LEU A 52 -9.50 17.13 0.45
CA LEU A 52 -8.16 17.46 0.94
C LEU A 52 -7.13 17.49 -0.19
N SER A 53 -7.21 16.57 -1.16
CA SER A 53 -6.32 16.61 -2.32
C SER A 53 -6.54 17.83 -3.21
N GLU A 54 -7.78 18.24 -3.47
CA GLU A 54 -8.07 19.47 -4.22
C GLU A 54 -7.58 20.72 -3.49
N LEU A 55 -7.72 20.75 -2.16
CA LEU A 55 -7.31 21.88 -1.34
C LEU A 55 -5.78 22.00 -1.20
N LEU A 56 -5.07 20.88 -1.06
CA LEU A 56 -3.64 20.89 -0.71
C LEU A 56 -2.73 20.84 -1.95
N CYS A 57 -3.10 20.06 -2.97
CA CYS A 57 -2.18 19.73 -4.06
C CYS A 57 -1.89 20.87 -5.04
N ASP A 58 -2.76 21.88 -5.11
CA ASP A 58 -2.59 23.06 -5.98
C ASP A 58 -2.08 24.29 -5.21
N THR A 59 -1.70 24.13 -3.94
CA THR A 59 -1.23 25.22 -3.08
C THR A 59 0.26 25.09 -2.74
N LYS A 60 0.76 25.95 -1.84
CA LYS A 60 2.11 25.83 -1.27
C LYS A 60 2.32 24.51 -0.53
N ALA A 61 1.25 23.78 -0.19
CA ALA A 61 1.30 22.47 0.46
C ALA A 61 1.42 21.29 -0.52
N LYS A 62 1.66 21.53 -1.82
CA LYS A 62 1.76 20.46 -2.84
C LYS A 62 2.78 19.37 -2.54
N PHE A 63 3.82 19.67 -1.76
CA PHE A 63 4.84 18.70 -1.34
C PHE A 63 4.22 17.53 -0.57
N ILE A 64 3.13 17.76 0.19
CA ILE A 64 2.40 16.70 0.89
C ILE A 64 1.83 15.69 -0.12
N CYS A 65 1.31 16.17 -1.26
CA CYS A 65 0.75 15.33 -2.30
C CYS A 65 1.82 14.56 -3.07
N GLU A 66 2.97 15.20 -3.32
CA GLU A 66 4.16 14.54 -3.89
C GLU A 66 4.64 13.41 -2.95
N ASP A 67 4.78 13.70 -1.66
CA ASP A 67 5.25 12.74 -0.66
C ASP A 67 4.31 11.53 -0.50
N ILE A 68 2.99 11.72 -0.57
CA ILE A 68 2.03 10.61 -0.52
C ILE A 68 2.26 9.66 -1.70
N ILE A 69 2.43 10.18 -2.92
CA ILE A 69 2.70 9.35 -4.11
C ILE A 69 4.04 8.64 -3.95
N PHE A 70 5.07 9.37 -3.55
CA PHE A 70 6.43 8.84 -3.43
C PHE A 70 6.62 7.84 -2.29
N LEU A 71 5.81 7.93 -1.23
CA LEU A 71 5.80 6.95 -0.15
C LEU A 71 5.53 5.53 -0.66
N PHE A 72 4.72 5.40 -1.71
CA PHE A 72 4.35 4.12 -2.31
C PHE A 72 5.15 3.80 -3.57
N ALA A 73 5.27 4.77 -4.48
CA ALA A 73 5.80 4.55 -5.83
C ALA A 73 7.31 4.84 -5.99
N GLY A 74 7.96 5.43 -4.98
CA GLY A 74 9.35 5.89 -5.07
C GLY A 74 9.47 7.29 -5.68
N THR A 75 10.56 7.99 -5.37
CA THR A 75 10.77 9.39 -5.72
C THR A 75 11.37 9.57 -7.12
N ASP A 76 10.69 10.31 -7.98
CA ASP A 76 11.27 10.90 -9.19
C ASP A 76 10.56 12.22 -9.52
N TYR A 77 11.03 13.30 -8.91
CA TYR A 77 10.46 14.64 -9.10
C TYR A 77 10.60 15.13 -10.55
N SER A 78 11.57 14.62 -11.32
CA SER A 78 11.85 15.09 -12.69
C SER A 78 10.81 14.60 -13.69
N GLN A 79 10.24 13.42 -13.45
CA GLN A 79 9.24 12.78 -14.31
C GLN A 79 7.80 13.08 -13.88
N LEU A 80 7.60 13.68 -12.70
CA LEU A 80 6.27 13.97 -12.18
C LEU A 80 5.73 15.29 -12.74
N ASN A 81 4.59 15.24 -13.44
CA ASN A 81 3.88 16.45 -13.82
C ASN A 81 3.16 17.07 -12.60
N THR A 82 3.81 18.01 -11.93
CA THR A 82 3.30 18.59 -10.68
C THR A 82 1.98 19.36 -10.86
N THR A 83 1.67 19.86 -12.06
CA THR A 83 0.41 20.56 -12.34
C THR A 83 -0.81 19.62 -12.36
N ARG A 84 -0.57 18.31 -12.28
CA ARG A 84 -1.60 17.26 -12.31
C ARG A 84 -1.77 16.55 -10.97
N LEU A 85 -1.02 16.95 -9.93
CA LEU A 85 -1.05 16.33 -8.61
C LEU A 85 -2.45 16.21 -8.01
N GLY A 86 -3.25 17.27 -8.07
CA GLY A 86 -4.63 17.25 -7.56
C GLY A 86 -5.48 16.13 -8.17
N VAL A 87 -5.23 15.76 -9.44
CA VAL A 87 -5.93 14.65 -10.08
C VAL A 87 -5.30 13.29 -9.76
N TYR A 88 -3.97 13.21 -9.64
CA TYR A 88 -3.35 11.94 -9.25
C TYR A 88 -3.77 11.51 -7.84
N VAL A 89 -3.78 12.44 -6.88
CA VAL A 89 -4.07 12.14 -5.47
C VAL A 89 -5.58 12.01 -5.20
N SER A 90 -6.45 12.70 -5.94
CA SER A 90 -7.90 12.51 -5.77
C SER A 90 -8.38 11.12 -6.21
N HIS A 91 -7.60 10.44 -7.07
CA HIS A 91 -7.84 9.08 -7.51
C HIS A 91 -6.94 8.03 -6.84
N THR A 92 -5.88 8.44 -6.14
CA THR A 92 -4.88 7.53 -5.55
C THR A 92 -4.52 7.95 -4.12
N PRO A 93 -4.62 7.04 -3.13
CA PRO A 93 -5.01 5.63 -3.23
C PRO A 93 -6.52 5.43 -3.43
N ALA A 94 -6.88 4.32 -4.08
CA ALA A 94 -8.27 3.92 -4.36
C ALA A 94 -8.85 2.95 -3.31
N GLY A 95 -8.13 2.70 -2.21
CA GLY A 95 -8.45 1.67 -1.24
C GLY A 95 -7.81 0.32 -1.53
N ALA A 96 -7.51 -0.44 -0.48
CA ALA A 96 -7.11 -1.84 -0.50
C ALA A 96 -7.65 -2.53 0.75
N SER A 97 -7.65 -3.86 0.82
CA SER A 97 -7.95 -4.53 2.09
C SER A 97 -6.79 -4.38 3.07
N THR A 98 -7.08 -4.27 4.37
CA THR A 98 -6.04 -4.31 5.41
C THR A 98 -5.22 -5.60 5.33
N GLN A 99 -5.84 -6.72 5.00
CA GLN A 99 -5.18 -8.00 4.74
C GLN A 99 -4.11 -7.91 3.63
N SER A 100 -4.33 -7.14 2.57
CA SER A 100 -3.35 -6.97 1.49
C SER A 100 -2.07 -6.30 1.98
N ILE A 101 -2.21 -5.29 2.84
CA ILE A 101 -1.07 -4.57 3.42
C ILE A 101 -0.32 -5.45 4.42
N ILE A 102 -1.05 -6.22 5.23
CA ILE A 102 -0.47 -7.23 6.12
C ILE A 102 0.31 -8.27 5.32
N HIS A 103 -0.21 -8.73 4.18
CA HIS A 103 0.51 -9.69 3.34
C HIS A 103 1.82 -9.11 2.79
N TYR A 104 1.81 -7.86 2.33
CA TYR A 104 3.03 -7.17 1.89
C TYR A 104 4.07 -7.13 3.02
N ALA A 105 3.63 -6.77 4.23
CA ALA A 105 4.47 -6.71 5.41
C ALA A 105 5.02 -8.10 5.81
N GLN A 106 4.24 -9.18 5.68
CA GLN A 106 4.71 -10.57 5.81
C GLN A 106 5.80 -10.91 4.79
N MET A 107 5.62 -10.54 3.52
CA MET A 107 6.63 -10.76 2.47
C MET A 107 7.91 -9.97 2.71
N VAL A 108 7.83 -8.76 3.28
CA VAL A 108 9.01 -7.97 3.70
C VAL A 108 9.83 -8.76 4.73
N ASN A 109 9.17 -9.31 5.76
CA ASN A 109 9.84 -10.08 6.82
C ASN A 109 10.42 -11.40 6.30
N ALA A 110 9.63 -12.16 5.54
CA ALA A 110 10.01 -13.51 5.10
C ALA A 110 10.96 -13.51 3.90
N LYS A 111 11.00 -12.41 3.13
CA LYS A 111 11.80 -12.25 1.89
C LYS A 111 11.54 -13.30 0.81
N VAL A 112 10.37 -13.92 0.85
CA VAL A 112 9.94 -14.95 -0.09
C VAL A 112 8.59 -14.57 -0.70
N PHE A 113 8.35 -15.06 -1.91
CA PHE A 113 7.03 -14.97 -2.54
C PHE A 113 6.18 -16.18 -2.11
N GLN A 114 5.17 -15.94 -1.27
CA GLN A 114 4.35 -17.00 -0.71
C GLN A 114 2.91 -16.52 -0.42
N LYS A 115 2.03 -17.48 -0.13
CA LYS A 115 0.65 -17.22 0.29
C LYS A 115 0.62 -16.42 1.61
N TYR A 116 -0.51 -15.79 1.89
CA TYR A 116 -0.75 -15.10 3.16
C TYR A 116 -0.52 -16.06 4.34
N ASP A 117 0.15 -15.64 5.39
CA ASP A 117 0.30 -16.44 6.60
C ASP A 117 -0.82 -16.11 7.59
N PHE A 118 -1.79 -17.01 7.76
CA PHE A 118 -2.86 -16.89 8.75
C PHE A 118 -2.44 -17.40 10.15
N GLY A 119 -1.15 -17.70 10.34
CA GLY A 119 -0.66 -18.45 11.48
C GLY A 119 -1.03 -19.92 11.41
N LYS A 120 -0.52 -20.72 12.35
CA LYS A 120 -0.60 -22.19 12.32
C LYS A 120 -2.04 -22.73 12.13
N LYS A 121 -3.00 -22.26 12.92
CA LYS A 121 -4.39 -22.73 12.84
C LYS A 121 -5.07 -22.28 11.55
N GLY A 122 -4.85 -21.03 11.15
CA GLY A 122 -5.44 -20.49 9.93
C GLY A 122 -4.88 -21.15 8.68
N ASN A 123 -3.57 -21.42 8.62
CA ASN A 123 -2.97 -22.11 7.48
C ASN A 123 -3.47 -23.55 7.35
N LEU A 124 -3.70 -24.26 8.46
CA LEU A 124 -4.36 -25.57 8.42
C LEU A 124 -5.77 -25.47 7.84
N LEU A 125 -6.56 -24.48 8.27
CA LEU A 125 -7.94 -24.28 7.78
C LEU A 125 -8.00 -23.87 6.31
N HIS A 126 -7.11 -22.96 5.88
CA HIS A 126 -7.14 -22.41 4.52
C HIS A 126 -6.35 -23.23 3.51
N TYR A 127 -5.26 -23.86 3.93
CA TYR A 127 -4.28 -24.49 3.03
C TYR A 127 -4.02 -25.96 3.35
N ASN A 128 -4.57 -26.50 4.44
CA ASN A 128 -4.31 -27.86 4.92
C ASN A 128 -2.80 -28.12 5.15
N GLN A 129 -2.11 -27.10 5.68
CA GLN A 129 -0.70 -27.12 6.06
C GLN A 129 -0.50 -27.48 7.53
#